data_AF-A0A940KNJ2-F1
#
_entry.id   AF-A0A940KNJ2-F1
#
_cell.length_a   1.000
_cell.length_b   1.000
_cell.length_c   1.000
_cell.angle_alpha   90.00
_cell.angle_beta   90.00
_cell.angle_gamma   90.00
#
_symmetry.space_group_name_H-M   'P 1'
#
loop_
_entity.id
_entity.type
_entity.pdbx_description
1 polymer ?
#
loop_
_entity_poly.entity_id
_entity_poly.type
_entity_poly.pdbx_seq_one_letter_code
_entity_poly.pdbx_strand_id
1 'polypeptide(L)'
;MKQFKATDLVLQILLISICTIGALVNPDSLFMAYTIVGAWQVISAITHLIFYQRYTALKARKYYGLIVILLILGAMLFINSRDGSIYYGLMMLIVSPFLAIWYTWI
;
A
#
# COMPACT_ATOMS: atom_id res chain seq x y z
N MET A 1 -16.80 -9.73 3.46
CA MET A 1 -15.57 -9.05 3.95
C MET A 1 -14.47 -10.01 4.39
N LYS A 2 -14.71 -11.04 5.23
CA LYS A 2 -13.65 -11.96 5.67
C LYS A 2 -12.98 -12.73 4.51
N GLN A 3 -13.78 -13.29 3.59
CA GLN A 3 -13.24 -13.99 2.41
C GLN A 3 -12.49 -13.04 1.47
N PHE A 4 -13.04 -11.86 1.19
CA PHE A 4 -12.34 -10.84 0.38
C PHE A 4 -11.03 -10.38 1.03
N LYS A 5 -11.00 -10.13 2.35
CA LYS A 5 -9.76 -9.82 3.09
C LYS A 5 -8.72 -10.96 2.95
N ALA A 6 -9.16 -12.22 3.02
CA ALA A 6 -8.27 -13.36 2.85
C ALA A 6 -7.74 -13.48 1.41
N THR A 7 -8.59 -13.28 0.41
CA THR A 7 -8.18 -13.29 -1.00
C THR A 7 -7.22 -12.14 -1.32
N ASP A 8 -7.49 -10.93 -0.83
CA ASP A 8 -6.61 -9.79 -1.01
C ASP A 8 -5.25 -9.99 -0.33
N LEU A 9 -5.23 -10.57 0.88
CA LEU A 9 -4.00 -10.91 1.58
C LEU A 9 -3.14 -11.92 0.77
N VAL A 10 -3.75 -13.00 0.28
CA VAL A 10 -3.05 -13.99 -0.55
C VAL A 10 -2.50 -13.35 -1.82
N LEU A 11 -3.30 -12.48 -2.46
CA LEU A 11 -2.89 -11.80 -3.67
C LEU A 11 -1.79 -10.78 -3.43
N GLN A 12 -1.81 -10.03 -2.32
CA GLN A 12 -0.70 -9.16 -1.91
C GLN A 12 0.58 -9.94 -1.64
N ILE A 13 0.50 -11.09 -0.96
CA ILE A 13 1.66 -11.95 -0.71
C ILE A 13 2.27 -12.42 -2.05
N LEU A 14 1.44 -12.86 -2.99
CA LEU A 14 1.90 -13.28 -4.32
C LEU A 14 2.51 -12.13 -5.11
N LEU A 15 1.84 -10.96 -5.14
CA LEU A 15 2.33 -9.77 -5.84
C LEU A 15 3.69 -9.31 -5.31
N ILE A 16 3.80 -9.17 -3.98
CA ILE A 16 5.07 -8.79 -3.34
C ILE A 16 6.15 -9.82 -3.69
N SER A 17 5.87 -11.11 -3.54
CA SER A 17 6.86 -12.17 -3.80
C SER A 17 7.34 -12.16 -5.25
N ILE A 18 6.43 -12.08 -6.22
CA ILE A 18 6.77 -12.05 -7.65
C ILE A 18 7.54 -10.78 -8.01
N CYS A 19 7.08 -9.62 -7.53
CA CYS A 19 7.73 -8.34 -7.78
C CYS A 19 9.12 -8.26 -7.12
N THR A 20 9.30 -8.82 -5.92
CA THR A 20 10.61 -8.91 -5.26
C THR A 20 11.55 -9.83 -6.01
N ILE A 21 11.12 -11.03 -6.42
CA ILE A 21 11.94 -11.95 -7.21
C ILE A 21 12.32 -11.31 -8.56
N GLY A 22 11.36 -10.66 -9.23
CA GLY A 22 11.60 -9.95 -10.49
C GLY A 22 12.62 -8.82 -10.35
N ALA A 23 12.51 -8.02 -9.28
CA ALA A 23 13.46 -6.95 -8.99
C ALA A 23 14.86 -7.46 -8.62
N LEU A 24 14.99 -8.64 -8.02
CA LEU A 24 16.29 -9.27 -7.75
C LEU A 24 16.98 -9.77 -9.03
N VAL A 25 16.20 -10.24 -10.02
CA VAL A 25 16.72 -10.69 -11.32
C VAL A 25 17.05 -9.50 -12.23
N ASN A 26 16.23 -8.45 -12.18
CA ASN A 26 16.42 -7.23 -12.95
C ASN A 26 16.19 -5.99 -12.07
N PRO A 27 17.25 -5.40 -11.48
CA PRO A 27 17.15 -4.27 -10.56
C PRO A 27 16.46 -3.03 -11.13
N ASP A 28 16.53 -2.82 -12.44
CA ASP A 28 15.88 -1.69 -13.11
C ASP A 28 14.34 -1.79 -13.05
N SER A 29 13.82 -3.01 -12.83
CA SER A 29 12.39 -3.25 -12.67
C SER A 29 11.87 -2.92 -11.25
N LEU A 30 12.74 -2.57 -10.30
CA LEU A 30 12.36 -2.31 -8.90
C LEU A 30 11.31 -1.20 -8.79
N PHE A 31 11.46 -0.12 -9.56
CA PHE A 31 10.51 0.99 -9.56
C PHE A 31 9.13 0.57 -10.12
N MET A 32 9.13 -0.27 -11.16
CA MET A 32 7.91 -0.81 -11.75
C MET A 32 7.21 -1.78 -10.79
N ALA A 33 7.96 -2.71 -10.19
CA ALA A 33 7.52 -3.62 -9.16
C ALA A 33 6.88 -2.88 -7.97
N TYR A 34 7.56 -1.84 -7.49
CA TYR A 34 7.06 -0.98 -6.41
C TYR A 34 5.76 -0.29 -6.78
N THR A 35 5.65 0.25 -8.00
CA THR A 35 4.44 0.93 -8.48
C THR A 35 3.26 -0.03 -8.60
N ILE A 36 3.48 -1.25 -9.10
CA ILE A 36 2.44 -2.28 -9.26
C ILE A 36 1.92 -2.72 -7.88
N VAL A 37 2.81 -3.04 -6.94
CA VAL A 37 2.43 -3.46 -5.59
C VAL A 37 1.72 -2.32 -4.85
N GLY A 38 2.27 -1.10 -4.90
CA GLY A 38 1.67 0.07 -4.26
C GLY A 38 0.31 0.44 -4.84
N ALA A 39 0.15 0.39 -6.17
CA ALA A 39 -1.13 0.65 -6.82
C ALA A 39 -2.20 -0.38 -6.39
N TRP A 40 -1.84 -1.66 -6.31
CA TRP A 40 -2.76 -2.68 -5.83
C TRP A 40 -3.18 -2.45 -4.37
N GLN A 41 -2.24 -2.11 -3.49
CA GLN A 41 -2.54 -1.78 -2.09
C GLN A 41 -3.52 -0.61 -1.96
N VAL A 42 -3.37 0.43 -2.79
CA VAL A 42 -4.30 1.57 -2.80
C VAL A 42 -5.69 1.14 -3.30
N ILE A 43 -5.77 0.34 -4.36
CA ILE A 43 -7.04 -0.18 -4.89
C ILE A 43 -7.75 -1.07 -3.86
N SER A 44 -7.00 -1.95 -3.18
CA SER A 44 -7.52 -2.77 -2.08
C SER A 44 -8.04 -1.91 -0.94
N ALA A 45 -7.30 -0.87 -0.54
CA ALA A 45 -7.73 0.04 0.51
C ALA A 45 -9.03 0.79 0.14
N ILE A 46 -9.16 1.26 -1.11
CA ILE A 46 -10.36 1.96 -1.61
C ILE A 46 -11.57 1.02 -1.64
N THR A 47 -11.41 -0.19 -2.19
CA THR A 47 -12.51 -1.19 -2.22
C THR A 47 -12.97 -1.52 -0.80
N HIS A 48 -12.03 -1.67 0.13
CA HIS A 48 -12.37 -1.86 1.53
C HIS A 48 -12.95 -0.64 2.25
N LEU A 49 -12.76 0.57 1.74
CA LEU A 49 -13.37 1.77 2.29
C LEU A 49 -14.83 1.91 1.81
N ILE A 50 -15.07 1.63 0.53
CA ILE A 50 -16.39 1.71 -0.10
C ILE A 50 -17.33 0.60 0.42
N PHE A 51 -16.85 -0.64 0.47
CA PHE A 51 -17.71 -1.80 0.80
C PHE A 51 -17.84 -2.09 2.31
N TYR A 52 -17.13 -1.37 3.19
CA TYR A 52 -17.16 -1.58 4.65
C TYR A 52 -18.17 -0.69 5.39
N GLN A 53 -18.81 0.27 4.74
CA GLN A 53 -19.84 1.11 5.39
C GLN A 53 -21.00 0.32 6.03
N ARG A 54 -21.12 -0.99 5.78
CA ARG A 54 -22.14 -1.85 6.37
C ARG A 54 -21.83 -2.40 7.77
N TYR A 55 -20.59 -2.42 8.28
CA TYR A 55 -20.31 -3.03 9.59
C TYR A 55 -19.24 -2.30 10.42
N THR A 56 -19.70 -1.59 11.45
CA THR A 56 -18.97 -1.05 12.62
C THR A 56 -17.73 -0.20 12.35
N ALA A 57 -17.89 1.12 12.46
CA ALA A 57 -16.81 2.09 12.40
C ALA A 57 -16.00 2.10 13.72
N LEU A 58 -14.87 1.39 13.76
CA LEU A 58 -13.84 1.64 14.76
C LEU A 58 -13.23 3.04 14.51
N LYS A 59 -13.22 3.91 15.53
CA LYS A 59 -12.64 5.28 15.44
C LYS A 59 -11.21 5.30 14.87
N ALA A 60 -10.44 4.23 15.10
CA ALA A 60 -9.08 4.03 14.57
C ALA A 60 -8.99 4.08 13.03
N ARG A 61 -10.05 3.71 12.31
CA ARG A 61 -10.06 3.67 10.83
C ARG A 61 -10.06 5.06 10.19
N LYS A 62 -10.55 6.08 10.90
CA LYS A 62 -10.46 7.49 10.48
C LYS A 62 -9.00 7.96 10.45
N TYR A 63 -8.22 7.56 11.45
CA TYR A 63 -6.79 7.89 11.54
C TYR A 63 -5.99 7.16 10.46
N TYR A 64 -6.32 5.88 10.19
CA TYR A 64 -5.74 5.14 9.07
C TYR A 64 -5.98 5.85 7.73
N GLY A 65 -7.24 6.22 7.44
CA GLY A 65 -7.59 6.93 6.22
C GLY A 65 -6.89 8.28 6.09
N LEU A 66 -6.80 9.05 7.18
CA LEU A 66 -6.06 10.32 7.20
C LEU A 66 -4.58 10.11 6.87
N ILE A 67 -3.94 9.10 7.47
CA ILE A 67 -2.52 8.79 7.25
C ILE A 67 -2.28 8.37 5.80
N VAL A 68 -3.14 7.53 5.23
CA VAL A 68 -3.06 7.15 3.80
C VAL A 68 -3.20 8.37 2.89
N ILE A 69 -4.13 9.28 3.17
CA ILE A 69 -4.29 10.52 2.40
C ILE A 69 -3.04 11.40 2.51
N LEU A 70 -2.47 11.55 3.71
CA LEU A 70 -1.24 12.32 3.92
C LEU A 70 -0.05 11.70 3.17
N LEU A 71 0.02 10.38 3.09
CA LEU A 71 1.04 9.70 2.28
C LEU A 71 0.82 9.96 0.79
N ILE A 72 -0.41 9.88 0.28
CA ILE A 72 -0.68 10.21 -1.12
C ILE A 72 -0.30 11.66 -1.45
N LEU A 73 -0.63 12.61 -0.57
CA LEU A 73 -0.25 14.01 -0.72
C LEU A 73 1.28 14.19 -0.66
N GLY A 74 1.97 13.48 0.23
CA GLY A 74 3.42 13.44 0.28
C GLY A 74 4.02 12.93 -1.03
N ALA A 75 3.50 11.83 -1.57
CA ALA A 75 3.94 11.29 -2.85
C ALA A 75 3.77 12.32 -3.98
N MET A 76 2.65 13.03 -4.04
CA MET A 76 2.40 14.08 -5.02
C MET A 76 3.38 15.25 -4.92
N LEU A 77 3.84 15.59 -3.72
CA LEU A 77 4.83 16.67 -3.51
C LEU A 77 6.23 16.25 -3.99
N PHE A 78 6.61 14.99 -3.79
CA PHE A 78 7.96 14.51 -4.10
C PHE A 78 8.11 13.87 -5.48
N ILE A 79 7.01 13.64 -6.23
CA ILE A 79 7.05 12.96 -7.53
C ILE A 79 7.86 13.71 -8.61
N ASN A 80 7.90 15.04 -8.55
CA ASN A 80 8.62 15.87 -9.52
C ASN A 80 10.10 16.09 -9.17
N SER A 81 10.53 15.66 -7.98
CA SER A 81 11.92 15.76 -7.54
C SER A 81 12.59 14.39 -7.67
N ARG A 82 13.63 14.28 -8.50
CA ARG A 82 14.32 13.00 -8.75
C ARG A 82 14.82 12.38 -7.44
N ASP A 83 15.52 13.17 -6.62
CA ASP A 83 16.02 12.71 -5.32
C ASP A 83 14.88 12.55 -4.31
N GLY A 84 13.91 13.47 -4.32
CA GLY A 84 12.74 13.41 -3.43
C GLY A 84 11.91 12.13 -3.61
N SER A 85 11.73 11.69 -4.85
CA SER A 85 10.98 10.47 -5.18
C SER A 85 11.67 9.21 -4.66
N ILE A 86 13.01 9.16 -4.68
CA ILE A 86 13.80 8.03 -4.19
C ILE A 86 13.72 7.97 -2.65
N TYR A 87 13.97 9.08 -1.96
CA TYR A 87 13.88 9.13 -0.50
C TYR A 87 12.47 8.82 0.01
N TYR A 88 11.45 9.32 -0.69
CA TYR A 88 10.06 9.03 -0.37
C TYR A 88 9.71 7.55 -0.58
N GLY A 89 10.18 6.95 -1.69
CA GLY A 89 10.03 5.52 -1.95
C GLY A 89 10.68 4.64 -0.87
N LEU A 90 11.88 5.01 -0.42
CA LEU A 90 12.59 4.31 0.67
C LEU A 90 11.83 4.41 2.01
N MET A 91 11.29 5.58 2.33
CA MET A 91 10.44 5.75 3.51
C MET A 91 9.21 4.84 3.44
N MET A 92 8.55 4.79 2.29
CA MET A 92 7.34 3.98 2.09
C MET A 92 7.62 2.47 2.14
N LEU A 93 8.82 2.03 1.78
CA LEU A 93 9.28 0.65 1.98
C LEU A 93 9.25 0.22 3.45
N ILE A 94 9.59 1.15 4.37
CA ILE A 94 9.55 0.91 5.81
C ILE A 94 8.14 1.09 6.36
N VAL A 95 7.41 2.10 5.91
CA VAL A 95 6.11 2.48 6.49
C VAL A 95 4.96 1.59 6.00
N SER A 96 5.02 1.07 4.78
CA SER A 96 3.94 0.25 4.19
C SER A 96 3.68 -1.08 4.92
N PRO A 97 4.68 -1.84 5.41
CA PRO A 97 4.43 -3.06 6.18
C PRO A 97 3.74 -2.78 7.53
N PHE A 98 4.14 -1.71 8.24
CA PHE A 98 3.47 -1.33 9.49
C PHE A 98 2.02 -0.89 9.25
N LEU A 99 1.76 -0.18 8.15
CA LEU A 99 0.40 0.16 7.74
C LEU A 99 -0.42 -1.08 7.37
N ALA A 100 0.16 -2.05 6.66
CA ALA A 100 -0.51 -3.30 6.32
C ALA A 100 -0.86 -4.12 7.57
N ILE A 101 0.07 -4.24 8.53
CA ILE A 101 -0.20 -4.88 9.82
C ILE A 101 -1.31 -4.12 10.55
N TRP A 102 -1.19 -2.81 10.70
CA TRP A 102 -2.22 -2.02 11.37
C TRP A 102 -3.58 -2.19 10.69
N TYR A 103 -3.64 -2.19 9.36
CA TYR A 103 -4.86 -2.40 8.59
C TYR A 103 -5.55 -3.75 8.88
N THR A 104 -4.79 -4.81 9.17
CA THR A 104 -5.39 -6.11 9.53
C THR A 104 -6.05 -6.11 10.91
N TRP A 105 -5.64 -5.20 11.81
CA TRP A 105 -6.15 -5.08 13.18
C TRP A 105 -7.34 -4.12 13.30
N ILE A 106 -7.69 -3.39 12.23
CA ILE A 106 -8.82 -2.44 12.17
C ILE A 106 -9.91 -2.87 11.15
#